data_AF-A0A937D3Z9-F1
#
_entry.id   AF-A0A937D3Z9-F1
#
_cell.length_a   1.000
_cell.length_b   1.000
_cell.length_c   1.000
_cell.angle_alpha   90.00
_cell.angle_beta   90.00
_cell.angle_gamma   90.00
#
_symmetry.space_group_name_H-M   'P 1'
#
loop_
_entity.id
_entity.type
_entity.pdbx_description
1 polymer ?
#
loop_
_entity_poly.entity_id
_entity_poly.type
_entity_poly.pdbx_seq_one_letter_code
_entity_poly.pdbx_strand_id
1 'polypeptide(L)'
;MITFHDLIGQLGKELGLAVPRWDAAGTGAMLDVGGVRVHLQVRPAVGLVSAAAEMASLDEWEPDLLGGLLQANLRPAELGGACFARRGRLAVLVRSFHLAQASPPPAQLLQELVVQCLGWRGRLAARHQPITG
;
A
#
# COMPACT_ATOMS: atom_id res chain seq x y z
N MET A 1 21.63 9.16 16.17
CA MET A 1 20.16 9.02 16.10
C MET A 1 19.84 8.71 14.65
N ILE A 2 19.28 7.53 14.35
CA ILE A 2 18.92 7.18 12.96
C ILE A 2 17.72 8.03 12.57
N THR A 3 17.82 8.77 11.46
CA THR A 3 16.71 9.60 11.01
C THR A 3 15.68 8.74 10.27
N PHE A 4 14.45 9.25 10.18
CA PHE A 4 13.41 8.60 9.38
C PHE A 4 13.81 8.43 7.90
N HIS A 5 14.55 9.40 7.35
CA HIS A 5 15.09 9.34 6.00
C HIS A 5 16.10 8.19 5.86
N ASP A 6 16.93 7.95 6.88
CA ASP A 6 17.86 6.83 6.91
C ASP A 6 17.13 5.49 6.95
N LEU A 7 16.03 5.39 7.73
CA LEU A 7 15.23 4.17 7.83
C LEU A 7 14.53 3.82 6.53
N ILE A 8 13.94 4.80 5.84
CA ILE A 8 13.32 4.56 4.53
C ILE A 8 14.38 4.37 3.43
N GLY A 9 15.53 5.03 3.54
CA GLY A 9 16.68 4.75 2.67
C GLY A 9 17.19 3.32 2.83
N GLN A 10 17.29 2.83 4.07
CA GLN A 10 17.65 1.46 4.38
C GLN A 10 16.58 0.48 3.89
N LEU A 11 15.31 0.77 4.12
CA LEU A 11 14.17 0.00 3.61
C LEU A 11 14.21 -0.11 2.08
N GLY A 12 14.50 1.00 1.38
CA GLY A 12 14.70 1.00 -0.06
C GLY A 12 15.83 0.07 -0.49
N LYS A 13 16.98 0.11 0.21
CA LYS A 13 18.11 -0.79 -0.06
C LYS A 13 17.77 -2.27 0.18
N GLU A 14 17.10 -2.58 1.29
CA GLU A 14 16.66 -3.94 1.64
C GLU A 14 15.72 -4.52 0.59
N LEU A 15 14.87 -3.67 0.00
CA LEU A 15 13.94 -4.05 -1.06
C LEU A 15 14.55 -3.98 -2.47
N GLY A 16 15.83 -3.65 -2.62
CA GLY A 16 16.50 -3.51 -3.91
C GLY A 16 15.96 -2.36 -4.77
N LEU A 17 15.37 -1.34 -4.15
CA LEU A 17 14.70 -0.24 -4.82
C LEU A 17 15.64 0.92 -5.11
N ALA A 18 15.31 1.66 -6.16
CA ALA A 18 15.90 2.98 -6.38
C ALA A 18 15.58 3.91 -5.19
N VAL A 19 16.43 4.93 -5.01
CA VAL A 19 16.30 5.91 -3.91
C VAL A 19 14.86 6.46 -3.87
N PRO A 20 14.19 6.43 -2.70
CA PRO A 20 12.83 6.95 -2.56
C PRO A 20 12.74 8.40 -3.04
N ARG A 21 11.67 8.73 -3.76
CA ARG A 21 11.36 10.12 -4.10
C ARG A 21 10.57 10.73 -2.96
N TRP A 22 11.21 11.63 -2.23
CA TRP A 22 10.62 12.35 -1.10
C TRP A 22 9.81 13.56 -1.56
N ASP A 23 8.77 13.90 -0.81
CA ASP A 23 8.08 15.19 -0.95
C ASP A 23 8.92 16.35 -0.38
N ALA A 24 8.51 17.59 -0.66
CA ALA A 24 9.20 18.78 -0.18
C ALA A 24 9.23 18.89 1.35
N ALA A 25 8.29 18.24 2.04
CA ALA A 25 8.20 18.21 3.49
C ALA A 25 9.07 17.11 4.13
N GLY A 26 9.63 16.18 3.35
CA GLY A 26 10.35 15.00 3.86
C GLY A 26 9.47 14.05 4.68
N THR A 27 8.15 14.10 4.50
CA THR A 27 7.17 13.28 5.24
C THR A 27 6.50 12.24 4.37
N GLY A 28 6.53 12.44 3.06
CA GLY A 28 6.01 11.54 2.06
C GLY A 28 7.13 10.95 1.21
N ALA A 29 7.05 9.66 0.89
CA ALA A 29 7.93 9.02 -0.09
C ALA A 29 7.13 8.15 -1.05
N MET A 30 7.62 8.03 -2.28
CA MET A 30 7.08 7.11 -3.26
C MET A 30 8.10 6.03 -3.61
N LEU A 31 7.65 4.77 -3.57
CA LEU A 31 8.41 3.58 -3.90
C LEU A 31 7.71 2.82 -5.04
N ASP A 32 8.48 2.11 -5.85
CA ASP A 32 7.94 1.10 -6.77
C ASP A 32 8.41 -0.27 -6.27
N VAL A 33 7.50 -1.10 -5.79
CA VAL A 33 7.80 -2.39 -5.19
C VAL A 33 7.11 -3.46 -6.00
N GLY A 34 7.86 -4.24 -6.78
CA GLY A 34 7.31 -5.31 -7.62
C GLY A 34 6.28 -4.82 -8.65
N GLY A 35 6.46 -3.60 -9.20
CA GLY A 35 5.53 -3.01 -10.15
C GLY A 35 4.28 -2.40 -9.51
N VAL A 36 4.25 -2.31 -8.18
CA VAL A 36 3.20 -1.63 -7.41
C VAL A 36 3.78 -0.34 -6.86
N ARG A 37 3.17 0.78 -7.24
CA ARG A 37 3.51 2.07 -6.64
C ARG A 37 2.98 2.13 -5.21
N VAL A 38 3.88 2.36 -4.26
CA VAL A 38 3.56 2.48 -2.83
C VAL A 38 3.90 3.88 -2.37
N HIS A 39 2.91 4.56 -1.80
CA HIS A 39 3.08 5.86 -1.17
C HIS A 39 3.24 5.67 0.34
N LEU A 40 4.33 6.18 0.88
CA LEU A 40 4.57 6.24 2.31
C LEU A 40 4.24 7.65 2.79
N GLN A 41 3.50 7.75 3.88
CA GLN A 41 3.28 8.98 4.62
C GLN A 41 3.66 8.74 6.07
N VAL A 42 4.43 9.67 6.64
CA VAL A 42 4.93 9.52 8.00
C VAL A 42 4.46 10.64 8.89
N ARG A 43 4.17 10.24 10.13
CA ARG A 43 3.81 11.11 11.24
C ARG A 43 4.91 11.00 12.29
N PRO A 44 5.99 11.80 12.17
CA PRO A 44 7.18 11.67 13.00
C PRO A 44 6.90 11.76 14.49
N ALA A 45 5.97 12.66 14.88
CA ALA A 45 5.58 12.90 16.27
C ALA A 45 5.08 11.64 17.00
N VAL A 46 4.54 10.66 16.27
CA VAL A 46 4.01 9.41 16.83
C VAL A 46 4.72 8.16 16.27
N GLY A 47 5.79 8.34 15.50
CA GLY A 47 6.57 7.24 14.91
C GLY A 47 5.76 6.33 13.98
N LEU A 48 4.66 6.83 13.42
CA LEU A 48 3.72 6.04 12.62
C LEU A 48 3.99 6.24 11.12
N VAL A 49 4.02 5.13 10.39
CA VAL A 49 4.12 5.09 8.92
C VAL A 49 2.81 4.56 8.38
N SER A 50 2.25 5.23 7.37
CA SER A 50 1.12 4.74 6.58
C SER A 50 1.62 4.46 5.16
N ALA A 51 1.52 3.21 4.73
CA ALA A 51 1.86 2.77 3.38
C ALA A 51 0.57 2.54 2.60
N ALA A 52 0.45 3.14 1.42
CA ALA A 52 -0.68 3.03 0.52
C ALA A 52 -0.21 2.48 -0.84
N ALA A 53 -0.53 1.22 -1.12
CA ALA A 53 -0.26 0.57 -2.40
C ALA A 53 -1.38 0.90 -3.39
N GLU A 54 -1.01 1.47 -4.55
CA GLU A 54 -1.97 1.75 -5.61
C GLU A 54 -2.54 0.45 -6.16
N MET A 55 -3.86 0.35 -6.29
CA MET A 55 -4.52 -0.82 -6.88
C MET A 55 -4.99 -0.56 -8.29
N ALA A 56 -5.94 0.36 -8.46
CA ALA A 56 -6.54 0.65 -9.77
C ALA A 56 -7.20 2.03 -9.78
N SER A 57 -7.50 2.52 -10.98
CA SER A 57 -8.36 3.67 -11.16
C SER A 57 -9.81 3.31 -10.83
N LEU A 58 -10.47 4.17 -10.07
CA LEU A 58 -11.90 4.06 -9.79
C LEU A 58 -12.77 4.47 -10.98
N ASP A 59 -12.18 5.08 -12.00
CA ASP A 59 -12.89 5.55 -13.19
C ASP A 59 -13.40 4.40 -14.05
N GLU A 60 -12.77 3.24 -13.89
CA GLU A 60 -13.02 2.04 -14.67
C GLU A 60 -13.92 1.05 -13.90
N TRP A 61 -14.42 1.44 -12.72
CA TRP A 61 -15.04 0.51 -11.78
C TRP A 61 -16.54 0.74 -11.63
N GLU A 62 -17.28 -0.37 -11.68
CA GLU A 62 -18.71 -0.38 -11.41
C GLU A 62 -19.01 -0.12 -9.92
N PRO A 63 -20.13 0.55 -9.58
CA PRO A 63 -20.52 0.80 -8.20
C PRO A 63 -20.55 -0.44 -7.30
N ASP A 64 -20.91 -1.60 -7.84
CA ASP A 64 -20.99 -2.86 -7.09
C ASP A 64 -19.61 -3.36 -6.63
N LEU A 65 -18.53 -3.03 -7.36
CA LEU A 65 -17.17 -3.35 -6.96
C LEU A 65 -16.71 -2.49 -5.77
N LEU A 66 -17.15 -1.23 -5.71
CA LEU A 66 -16.92 -0.37 -4.55
C LEU A 66 -17.60 -0.96 -3.30
N GLY A 67 -18.84 -1.43 -3.45
CA GLY A 67 -19.55 -2.16 -2.39
C GLY A 67 -18.78 -3.38 -1.90
N GLY A 68 -18.24 -4.17 -2.84
CA GLY A 68 -17.40 -5.33 -2.54
C GLY A 68 -16.12 -4.98 -1.76
N LEU A 69 -15.42 -3.91 -2.12
CA LEU A 69 -14.23 -3.47 -1.36
C LEU A 69 -14.59 -2.98 0.05
N LEU A 70 -15.69 -2.24 0.19
CA LEU A 70 -16.17 -1.78 1.50
C LEU A 70 -16.57 -2.95 2.39
N GLN A 71 -17.20 -3.99 1.83
CA GLN A 71 -17.48 -5.22 2.57
C GLN A 71 -16.21 -5.97 2.96
N ALA A 72 -15.20 -6.00 2.10
CA ALA A 72 -13.92 -6.63 2.42
C ALA A 72 -13.20 -5.93 3.58
N ASN A 73 -13.36 -4.61 3.74
CA ASN A 73 -12.85 -3.87 4.91
C ASN A 73 -13.47 -4.34 6.24
N LEU A 74 -14.63 -5.00 6.23
CA LEU A 74 -15.25 -5.57 7.44
C LEU A 74 -14.59 -6.89 7.88
N ARG A 75 -13.62 -7.40 7.10
CA ARG A 75 -12.90 -8.65 7.37
C ARG A 75 -11.40 -8.40 7.55
N PRO A 76 -10.98 -7.64 8.58
CA PRO A 76 -9.60 -7.17 8.74
C PRO A 76 -8.57 -8.30 8.87
N ALA A 77 -8.98 -9.48 9.33
CA ALA A 77 -8.13 -10.66 9.38
C ALA A 77 -7.70 -11.13 7.98
N GLU A 78 -8.59 -11.06 6.98
CA GLU A 78 -8.30 -11.44 5.59
C GLU A 78 -7.35 -10.44 4.90
N LEU A 79 -7.30 -9.22 5.40
CA LEU A 79 -6.47 -8.14 4.89
C LEU A 79 -5.12 -8.02 5.62
N GLY A 80 -4.84 -8.87 6.61
CA GLY A 80 -3.59 -8.81 7.38
C GLY A 80 -3.34 -7.45 8.04
N GLY A 81 -4.42 -6.77 8.47
CA GLY A 81 -4.36 -5.43 9.04
C GLY A 81 -4.24 -4.28 8.03
N ALA A 82 -4.41 -4.55 6.72
CA ALA A 82 -4.61 -3.53 5.72
C ALA A 82 -6.10 -3.16 5.55
N CYS A 83 -6.38 -2.04 4.89
CA CYS A 83 -7.72 -1.62 4.52
C CYS A 83 -7.74 -0.94 3.15
N PHE A 84 -8.83 -1.11 2.40
CA PHE A 84 -9.09 -0.33 1.20
C PHE A 84 -9.43 1.10 1.58
N ALA A 85 -8.81 2.04 0.88
CA ALA A 85 -9.14 3.45 0.95
C ALA A 85 -9.15 4.05 -0.46
N ARG A 86 -9.62 5.29 -0.53
CA ARG A 86 -9.59 6.10 -1.75
C ARG A 86 -8.51 7.16 -1.61
N ARG A 87 -7.69 7.31 -2.66
CA ARG A 87 -6.75 8.43 -2.82
C ARG A 87 -6.98 9.10 -4.17
N GLY A 88 -7.64 10.27 -4.15
CA GLY A 88 -8.03 10.94 -5.40
C GLY A 88 -8.98 10.07 -6.22
N ARG A 89 -8.57 9.64 -7.41
CA ARG A 89 -9.31 8.71 -8.30
C ARG A 89 -8.83 7.27 -8.19
N LEU A 90 -7.94 6.94 -7.26
CA LEU A 90 -7.37 5.60 -7.11
C LEU A 90 -7.96 4.86 -5.92
N ALA A 91 -8.25 3.58 -6.10
CA ALA A 91 -8.33 2.62 -5.00
C ALA A 91 -6.92 2.30 -4.52
N VAL A 92 -6.72 2.31 -3.21
CA VAL A 92 -5.44 1.96 -2.58
C VAL A 92 -5.68 0.95 -1.46
N LEU A 93 -4.72 0.05 -1.27
CA LEU A 93 -4.65 -0.79 -0.07
C LEU A 93 -3.68 -0.14 0.92
N VAL A 94 -4.14 0.15 2.12
CA VAL A 94 -3.42 0.94 3.12
C VAL A 94 -3.10 0.08 4.33
N ARG A 95 -1.86 0.14 4.80
CA ARG A 95 -1.45 -0.43 6.08
C ARG A 95 -0.67 0.60 6.87
N SER A 96 -0.91 0.68 8.17
CA SER A 96 -0.13 1.55 9.06
C SER A 96 0.63 0.72 10.08
N PHE A 97 1.85 1.14 10.42
CA PHE A 97 2.72 0.47 11.37
C PHE A 97 3.66 1.45 12.07
N HIS A 98 4.02 1.16 13.32
CA HIS A 98 5.00 1.93 14.07
C HIS A 98 6.42 1.51 13.69
N LEU A 99 7.24 2.45 13.21
CA LEU A 99 8.55 2.12 12.64
C LEU A 99 9.50 1.43 13.64
N ALA A 100 9.45 1.83 14.91
CA ALA A 100 10.32 1.30 15.96
C ALA A 100 9.78 0.01 16.62
N GLN A 101 8.49 -0.30 16.42
CA GLN A 101 7.79 -1.41 17.10
C GLN A 101 7.23 -2.43 16.10
N ALA A 102 7.49 -2.24 14.80
CA ALA A 102 6.96 -3.10 13.76
C ALA A 102 7.51 -4.53 13.93
N SER A 103 6.59 -5.46 14.18
CA SER A 103 6.81 -6.89 14.07
C SER A 103 5.67 -7.45 13.21
N PRO A 104 5.95 -7.98 12.00
CA PRO A 104 7.25 -8.15 11.35
C PRO A 104 7.94 -6.83 10.93
N PRO A 105 9.21 -6.88 10.48
CA PRO A 105 9.97 -5.70 10.04
C PRO A 105 9.26 -4.92 8.90
N PRO A 106 9.48 -3.60 8.80
CA PRO A 106 8.83 -2.75 7.78
C PRO A 106 8.98 -3.24 6.34
N ALA A 107 10.14 -3.80 5.97
CA ALA A 107 10.37 -4.37 4.64
C ALA A 107 9.39 -5.50 4.32
N GLN A 108 9.21 -6.41 5.28
CA GLN A 108 8.26 -7.50 5.14
C GLN A 108 6.82 -6.98 5.12
N LEU A 109 6.46 -6.02 5.99
CA LEU A 109 5.13 -5.42 6.00
C LEU A 109 4.76 -4.78 4.64
N LEU A 110 5.73 -4.14 3.98
CA LEU A 110 5.55 -3.58 2.64
C LEU A 110 5.42 -4.67 1.58
N GLN A 111 6.25 -5.72 1.63
CA GLN A 111 6.13 -6.86 0.71
C GLN A 111 4.77 -7.55 0.84
N GLU A 112 4.31 -7.80 2.07
CA GLU A 112 2.97 -8.36 2.34
C GLU A 112 1.87 -7.47 1.76
N LEU A 113 1.96 -6.16 1.95
CA LEU A 113 1.00 -5.20 1.39
C LEU A 113 0.97 -5.25 -0.14
N VAL A 114 2.13 -5.34 -0.79
CA VAL A 114 2.27 -5.44 -2.25
C VAL A 114 1.70 -6.75 -2.78
N VAL A 115 2.01 -7.88 -2.14
CA VAL A 115 1.47 -9.20 -2.50
C VAL A 115 -0.04 -9.22 -2.37
N GLN A 116 -0.59 -8.66 -1.29
CA GLN A 116 -2.04 -8.53 -1.12
C GLN A 116 -2.67 -7.64 -2.19
N CYS A 117 -2.05 -6.49 -2.49
CA CYS A 117 -2.48 -5.59 -3.55
C CYS A 117 -2.54 -6.30 -4.91
N LEU A 118 -1.48 -7.02 -5.30
CA LEU A 118 -1.44 -7.81 -6.53
C LEU A 118 -2.50 -8.92 -6.55
N GLY A 119 -2.70 -9.63 -5.43
CA GLY A 119 -3.73 -10.65 -5.31
C GLY A 119 -5.14 -10.08 -5.51
N TRP A 120 -5.41 -8.89 -4.96
CA TRP A 120 -6.67 -8.20 -5.19
C TRP A 120 -6.83 -7.71 -6.62
N ARG A 121 -5.78 -7.12 -7.23
CA ARG A 121 -5.77 -6.74 -8.66
C ARG A 121 -6.12 -7.94 -9.54
N GLY A 122 -5.54 -9.11 -9.28
CA GLY A 122 -5.84 -10.35 -10.00
C GLY A 122 -7.31 -10.80 -9.86
N ARG A 123 -7.87 -10.74 -8.65
CA ARG A 123 -9.29 -11.05 -8.42
C ARG A 123 -10.24 -10.11 -9.15
N LEU A 124 -9.90 -8.83 -9.20
CA LEU A 124 -10.69 -7.81 -9.89
C LEU A 124 -10.62 -8.00 -11.39
N ALA A 125 -9.42 -8.20 -11.95
CA ALA A 125 -9.24 -8.50 -13.37
C ALA A 125 -10.03 -9.74 -13.81
N ALA A 126 -10.05 -10.80 -12.99
CA ALA A 126 -10.84 -12.01 -13.27
C ALA A 126 -12.36 -11.76 -13.32
N ARG A 127 -12.87 -10.77 -12.57
CA ARG A 127 -14.29 -10.38 -12.61
C ARG A 127 -14.65 -9.53 -13.83
N HIS A 128 -13.67 -8.87 -14.43
CA HIS A 128 -13.82 -8.07 -15.65
C HIS A 128 -13.50 -8.85 -16.93
N GLN A 129 -13.25 -10.16 -16.86
CA GLN A 129 -13.12 -10.95 -18.08
C GLN A 129 -14.48 -11.02 -18.77
N PRO A 130 -14.59 -10.65 -20.07
CA PRO A 130 -15.80 -10.90 -20.82
C PRO A 130 -16.08 -12.40 -20.78
N ILE A 131 -17.33 -12.78 -20.49
CA ILE A 131 -17.79 -14.17 -20.66
C ILE A 131 -17.65 -14.46 -22.15
N THR A 132 -16.52 -15.04 -22.55
CA THR A 132 -16.34 -15.59 -23.89
C THR A 132 -17.29 -16.77 -24.01
N GLY A 133 -18.44 -16.53 -24.62
CA GLY A 133 -19.36 -17.56 -25.10
C GLY A 133 -18.83 -18.27 -26.33
#